data_AF-A0A0M1JB89-F1
#
_entry.id   AF-A0A0M1JB89-F1
#
_cell.length_a   1.000
_cell.length_b   1.000
_cell.length_c   1.000
_cell.angle_alpha   90.00
_cell.angle_beta   90.00
_cell.angle_gamma   90.00
#
_symmetry.space_group_name_H-M   'P 1'
#
loop_
_entity.id
_entity.type
_entity.pdbx_description
1 polymer ?
#
loop_
_entity_poly.entity_id
_entity_poly.type
_entity_poly.pdbx_seq_one_letter_code
_entity_poly.pdbx_strand_id
1 'polypeptide(L)'
;MGSLSDSVFLESLESLVDSGRVRPAEMEALFTEVVNSNETVTTAPWVMYVGFNEWAAEYWVYYLIPYAKRFGVLNDVHTKIRDELTKRGIQ
;
A
#
# COMPACT_ATOMS: atom_id res chain seq x y z
N MET A 1 9.93 -26.39 -4.67
CA MET A 1 9.59 -25.33 -3.69
C MET A 1 9.92 -24.00 -4.32
N GLY A 2 8.94 -23.13 -4.55
CA GLY A 2 9.19 -21.80 -5.12
C GLY A 2 9.79 -20.87 -4.07
N SER A 3 10.81 -20.09 -4.43
CA SER A 3 11.38 -19.08 -3.54
C SER A 3 10.33 -18.00 -3.27
N LEU A 4 9.97 -17.82 -2.00
CA LEU A 4 9.29 -16.61 -1.55
C LEU A 4 10.31 -15.47 -1.51
N SER A 5 9.86 -14.25 -1.75
CA SER A 5 10.67 -13.06 -1.58
C SER A 5 9.90 -12.00 -0.83
N ASP A 6 10.58 -11.38 0.12
CA ASP A 6 10.12 -10.19 0.81
C ASP A 6 9.95 -9.07 -0.22
N SER A 7 8.76 -8.46 -0.24
CA SER A 7 8.48 -7.30 -1.08
C SER A 7 8.16 -6.12 -0.19
N VAL A 8 8.97 -5.08 -0.31
CA VAL A 8 8.75 -3.76 0.32
C VAL A 8 8.38 -2.81 -0.79
N PHE A 9 7.25 -2.12 -0.65
CA PHE A 9 6.90 -1.03 -1.54
C PHE A 9 6.59 0.21 -0.71
N LEU A 10 7.15 1.34 -1.13
CA LEU A 10 6.93 2.65 -0.54
C LEU A 10 5.78 3.29 -1.31
N GLU A 11 4.68 3.61 -0.62
CA GLU A 11 3.60 4.41 -1.21
C GLU A 11 3.65 5.82 -0.62
N SER A 12 3.81 6.81 -1.48
CA SER A 12 3.76 8.23 -1.15
C SER A 12 2.43 8.80 -1.66
N LEU A 13 1.63 9.38 -0.77
CA LEU A 13 0.38 10.05 -1.11
C LEU A 13 0.60 11.55 -1.18
N GLU A 14 0.56 12.15 -2.37
CA GLU A 14 0.81 13.58 -2.56
C GLU A 14 -0.33 14.44 -2.00
N SER A 15 -0.04 15.25 -0.98
CA SER A 15 -0.89 16.36 -0.53
C SER A 15 -2.35 16.03 -0.19
N LEU A 16 -2.61 15.47 1.00
CA LEU A 16 -3.91 15.69 1.67
C LEU A 16 -3.89 15.70 3.19
N VAL A 17 -2.78 15.39 3.85
CA VAL A 17 -2.81 15.33 5.33
C VAL A 17 -2.70 16.70 6.00
N ASP A 18 -2.21 17.72 5.29
CA ASP A 18 -2.29 19.11 5.76
C ASP A 18 -3.74 19.60 5.92
N SER A 19 -4.73 18.89 5.36
CA SER A 19 -6.15 19.21 5.51
C SER A 19 -6.87 18.50 6.68
N GLY A 20 -6.20 17.56 7.37
CA GLY A 20 -6.84 16.73 8.41
C GLY A 20 -7.92 15.76 7.89
N ARG A 21 -8.08 15.63 6.56
CA ARG A 21 -9.11 14.77 5.94
C ARG A 21 -8.73 13.30 5.83
N VAL A 22 -7.45 12.96 5.99
CA VAL A 22 -6.94 11.60 5.84
C VAL A 22 -6.34 11.17 7.18
N ARG A 23 -7.00 10.25 7.88
CA ARG A 23 -6.53 9.71 9.16
C ARG A 23 -5.56 8.55 8.88
N PRO A 24 -4.34 8.53 9.44
CA PRO A 24 -3.37 7.47 9.19
C PRO A 24 -3.94 6.06 9.38
N ALA A 25 -4.73 5.85 10.44
CA ALA A 25 -5.37 4.56 10.71
C ALA A 25 -6.36 4.12 9.61
N GLU A 26 -7.06 5.05 8.96
CA GLU A 26 -7.96 4.72 7.85
C GLU A 26 -7.19 4.32 6.59
N MET A 27 -6.04 4.97 6.36
CA MET A 27 -5.16 4.64 5.24
C MET A 27 -4.46 3.31 5.43
N GLU A 28 -3.97 3.04 6.64
CA GLU A 28 -3.39 1.75 7.00
C GLU A 28 -4.41 0.61 6.82
N ALA A 29 -5.66 0.82 7.23
CA ALA A 29 -6.74 -0.13 7.03
C ALA A 29 -7.06 -0.33 5.54
N LEU A 30 -7.13 0.74 4.76
CA LEU A 30 -7.38 0.68 3.32
C LEU A 30 -6.28 -0.12 2.59
N PHE A 31 -5.02 0.19 2.88
CA PHE A 31 -3.89 -0.49 2.24
C PHE A 31 -3.84 -1.96 2.66
N THR A 32 -4.14 -2.26 3.92
CA THR A 32 -4.29 -3.64 4.42
C THR A 32 -5.38 -4.39 3.65
N GLU A 33 -6.55 -3.78 3.44
CA GLU A 33 -7.65 -4.37 2.67
C GLU A 33 -7.25 -4.63 1.21
N VAL A 34 -6.65 -3.64 0.56
CA VAL A 34 -6.22 -3.77 -0.84
C VAL A 34 -5.18 -4.88 -1.01
N VAL A 35 -4.17 -4.93 -0.15
CA VAL A 35 -3.15 -5.99 -0.21
C VAL A 35 -3.77 -7.37 0.04
N ASN A 36 -4.65 -7.50 1.04
CA ASN A 36 -5.35 -8.76 1.33
C ASN A 36 -6.33 -9.19 0.22
N SER A 37 -6.78 -8.26 -0.64
CA SER A 37 -7.63 -8.59 -1.79
C SER A 37 -6.89 -9.39 -2.88
N ASN A 38 -5.55 -9.44 -2.84
CA ASN A 38 -4.75 -10.18 -3.80
C ASN A 38 -4.47 -11.61 -3.30
N GLU A 39 -5.03 -12.61 -3.97
CA GLU A 39 -4.91 -14.03 -3.63
C GLU A 39 -3.47 -14.60 -3.62
N THR A 40 -2.51 -13.89 -4.23
CA THR A 40 -1.10 -14.32 -4.27
C THR A 40 -0.33 -13.91 -3.01
N VAL A 41 -0.89 -13.01 -2.19
CA VAL A 41 -0.31 -12.61 -0.91
C VAL A 41 -0.49 -13.75 0.10
N THR A 42 0.61 -14.14 0.75
CA THR A 42 0.66 -15.33 1.62
C THR A 42 0.74 -15.01 3.10
N THR A 43 0.85 -13.73 3.45
CA THR A 43 0.98 -13.25 4.82
C THR A 43 0.03 -12.09 5.06
N ALA A 44 -0.34 -11.88 6.32
CA ALA A 44 -0.94 -10.61 6.72
C ALA A 44 0.05 -9.47 6.37
N PRO A 45 -0.39 -8.41 5.68
CA PRO A 45 0.45 -7.27 5.39
C PRO A 45 0.75 -6.48 6.65
N TRP A 46 1.94 -5.91 6.71
CA TRP A 46 2.28 -4.90 7.69
C TRP A 46 2.27 -3.54 7.01
N VAL A 47 1.40 -2.66 7.49
CA VAL A 47 1.26 -1.29 6.98
C VAL A 47 1.53 -0.32 8.12
N MET A 48 2.36 0.69 7.85
CA MET A 48 2.74 1.68 8.85
C MET A 48 2.85 3.06 8.21
N TYR A 49 2.18 4.03 8.81
CA TYR A 49 2.39 5.44 8.55
C TYR A 49 3.77 5.88 9.09
N VAL A 50 4.59 6.46 8.21
CA VAL A 50 5.99 6.79 8.51
C VAL A 50 6.19 8.27 8.81
N GLY A 51 5.33 9.12 8.28
CA GLY A 51 5.40 10.56 8.51
C GLY A 51 5.01 11.36 7.28
N PHE A 52 5.39 12.63 7.31
CA PHE A 52 5.35 13.52 6.16
C PHE A 52 6.76 13.72 5.61
N ASN A 53 6.89 13.62 4.29
CA ASN A 53 7.98 14.28 3.59
C ASN A 53 7.51 15.69 3.15
N GLU A 54 8.33 16.39 2.37
CA GLU A 54 8.04 17.78 1.94
C GLU A 54 6.79 17.92 1.05
N TRP A 55 6.22 16.82 0.53
CA TRP A 55 5.15 16.83 -0.48
C TRP A 55 3.99 15.85 -0.20
N ALA A 56 4.17 14.88 0.71
CA ALA A 56 3.34 13.69 0.79
C ALA A 56 3.33 13.03 2.17
N ALA A 57 2.24 12.31 2.45
CA ALA A 57 2.20 11.30 3.50
C ALA A 57 2.94 10.04 3.04
N GLU A 58 3.82 9.49 3.86
CA GLU A 58 4.53 8.27 3.53
C GLU A 58 4.02 7.07 4.34
N TYR A 59 3.84 5.95 3.64
CA TYR A 59 3.46 4.68 4.24
C TYR A 59 4.40 3.57 3.76
N TRP A 60 4.79 2.71 4.70
CA TRP A 60 5.48 1.46 4.40
C TRP A 60 4.47 0.33 4.33
N VAL A 61 4.54 -0.44 3.25
CA VAL A 61 3.68 -1.60 3.02
C VAL A 61 4.57 -2.82 2.78
N TYR A 62 4.47 -3.82 3.65
CA TYR A 62 5.25 -5.05 3.61
C TYR A 62 4.36 -6.28 3.55
N TYR A 63 4.65 -7.20 2.63
CA TYR A 63 3.94 -8.49 2.52
C TYR A 63 4.76 -9.51 1.72
N LEU A 64 4.50 -10.81 1.94
CA LEU A 64 5.19 -11.91 1.26
C LEU A 64 4.43 -12.42 0.05
N ILE A 65 5.17 -12.55 -1.06
CA ILE A 65 4.69 -13.08 -2.33
C ILE A 65 5.72 -14.01 -2.97
N PRO A 66 5.29 -14.93 -3.87
CA PRO A 66 6.21 -15.70 -4.70
C PRO A 66 7.05 -14.78 -5.58
N TYR A 67 8.37 -14.95 -5.56
CA TYR A 67 9.31 -14.08 -6.30
C TYR A 67 8.99 -14.00 -7.80
N ALA A 68 8.55 -15.11 -8.39
CA ALA A 68 8.17 -15.20 -9.79
C ALA A 68 6.99 -14.28 -10.18
N LYS A 69 6.13 -13.91 -9.23
CA LYS A 69 4.95 -13.08 -9.44
C LYS A 69 5.12 -11.63 -8.97
N ARG A 70 6.30 -11.27 -8.43
CA ARG A 70 6.49 -10.02 -7.67
C ARG A 70 6.05 -8.75 -8.40
N PHE A 71 6.45 -8.58 -9.66
CA PHE A 71 6.11 -7.37 -10.42
C PHE A 71 4.62 -7.28 -10.74
N GLY A 72 3.98 -8.42 -11.06
CA GLY A 72 2.55 -8.46 -11.33
C GLY A 72 1.74 -8.11 -10.09
N VAL A 73 2.11 -8.65 -8.93
CA VAL A 73 1.41 -8.34 -7.66
C VAL A 73 1.68 -6.91 -7.22
N LEU A 74 2.92 -6.42 -7.29
CA LEU A 74 3.25 -5.03 -6.96
C LEU A 74 2.45 -4.03 -7.81
N ASN A 75 2.37 -4.27 -9.12
CA ASN A 75 1.60 -3.41 -10.01
C ASN A 75 0.08 -3.46 -9.75
N ASP A 76 -0.46 -4.66 -9.49
CA ASP A 76 -1.89 -4.84 -9.14
C ASP A 76 -2.25 -4.11 -7.84
N VAL A 77 -1.45 -4.29 -6.79
CA VAL A 77 -1.66 -3.63 -5.50
C VAL A 77 -1.58 -2.11 -5.65
N HIS A 78 -0.53 -1.59 -6.31
CA HIS A 78 -0.38 -0.14 -6.52
C HIS A 78 -1.55 0.45 -7.33
N THR A 79 -1.99 -0.24 -8.39
CA THR A 79 -3.15 0.21 -9.20
C THR A 79 -4.42 0.25 -8.36
N LYS A 80 -4.69 -0.78 -7.56
CA LYS A 80 -5.87 -0.82 -6.69
C LYS A 80 -5.83 0.24 -5.61
N ILE A 81 -4.66 0.51 -5.01
CA ILE A 81 -4.48 1.60 -4.05
C ILE A 81 -4.86 2.92 -4.72
N ARG A 82 -4.27 3.23 -5.89
CA ARG A 82 -4.59 4.44 -6.68
C ARG A 82 -6.09 4.58 -6.99
N ASP A 83 -6.74 3.49 -7.40
CA ASP A 83 -8.17 3.49 -7.70
C ASP A 83 -9.02 3.80 -6.46
N GLU A 84 -8.70 3.18 -5.32
CA GLU A 84 -9.42 3.41 -4.07
C GLU A 84 -9.23 4.85 -3.53
N LEU A 85 -8.03 5.40 -3.68
CA LEU A 85 -7.74 6.80 -3.36
C LEU A 85 -8.54 7.75 -4.24
N THR A 86 -8.52 7.51 -5.56
CA THR A 86 -9.25 8.31 -6.55
C THR A 86 -10.75 8.31 -6.26
N LYS A 87 -11.34 7.16 -5.93
CA LYS A 87 -12.77 7.05 -5.54
C LYS A 87 -13.11 7.89 -4.31
N ARG A 88 -12.17 8.07 -3.39
CA ARG A 88 -12.32 8.87 -2.16
C ARG A 88 -11.97 10.34 -2.37
N GLY A 89 -11.59 10.74 -3.59
CA GLY A 89 -11.13 12.10 -3.88
C GLY A 89 -9.79 12.42 -3.22
N ILE A 90 -9.00 11.38 -2.93
CA ILE A 90 -7.64 11.51 -2.40
C ILE A 90 -6.68 11.48 -3.60
N GLN A 91 -5.97 12.58 -3.82
CA GLN A 91 -4.87 12.67 -4.79
C GLN A 91 -3.55 12.51 -4.05
#